data_AF-A0A9Q0QSJ3-F1
#
_entry.id   AF-A0A9Q0QSJ3-F1
#
_cell.length_a   1.000
_cell.length_b   1.000
_cell.length_c   1.000
_cell.angle_alpha   90.00
_cell.angle_beta   90.00
_cell.angle_gamma   90.00
#
_symmetry.space_group_name_H-M   'P 1'
#
loop_
_entity.id
_entity.type
_entity.pdbx_description
1 polymer ?
#
loop_
_entity_poly.entity_id
_entity_poly.type
_entity_poly.pdbx_seq_one_letter_code
_entity_poly.pdbx_strand_id
1 'polypeptide(L)'
;MEVTLNFSESPSMDFSLSRFSSFEFKVRAPLRMRQRYSLEVSAFSYQKFVNFALEETQRRTHLIPSPLQEQFSSLTAIDGQTKLQMLSFQAPKIRLLRSLTIEGTEGMQVLDFAVLPEPEFDLPIFCANFFTAANMNIIVLDLNPLYDAINHADYKQKYYGGLMPLAAKYTEPLPWGGKITAESMRFFSPIVIWTKFTSSQFKHDILYSAFMDYYKAWLELMDQAAKDTDDSQIICNLEAQHKYLTWRAEKDPGHKILKKLIGETLAKDLVRSFLFNGVNTLGRKTFLDYFPEYHCEGGIINAKRSIIGKSYETRPWDTQGEFIANNLQ
;
A
#
# COMPACT_ATOMS: atom_id res chain seq x y z
N MET A 1 48.62 14.64 24.14
CA MET A 1 49.10 16.00 23.79
C MET A 1 48.13 16.54 22.77
N GLU A 2 46.91 16.88 23.19
CA GLU A 2 46.52 18.20 23.72
C GLU A 2 46.88 19.35 22.78
N VAL A 3 45.87 19.83 22.07
CA VAL A 3 45.85 21.17 21.47
C VAL A 3 44.65 21.89 22.07
N THR A 4 44.95 22.73 23.04
CA THR A 4 44.07 23.69 23.69
C THR A 4 43.99 24.94 22.82
N LEU A 5 42.80 25.46 22.56
CA LEU A 5 42.61 26.81 22.02
C LEU A 5 41.65 27.58 22.93
N ASN A 6 42.19 28.67 23.49
CA ASN A 6 41.55 29.57 24.44
C ASN A 6 40.54 30.50 23.78
N PHE A 7 39.53 30.86 24.58
CA PHE A 7 38.59 31.95 24.38
C PHE A 7 39.28 33.32 24.33
N SER A 8 38.74 34.23 23.51
CA SER A 8 38.88 35.67 23.71
C SER A 8 37.55 36.39 23.49
N GLU A 9 37.38 37.44 24.28
CA GLU A 9 36.15 38.15 24.62
C GLU A 9 35.60 39.08 23.53
N SER A 10 34.31 39.35 23.66
CA SER A 10 33.51 40.39 22.99
C SER A 10 34.04 41.81 23.19
N PRO A 11 33.54 42.76 22.37
CA PRO A 11 33.01 43.97 22.98
C PRO A 11 31.61 44.37 22.46
N SER A 12 30.89 44.95 23.41
CA SER A 12 29.58 45.59 23.38
C SER A 12 29.52 46.85 22.51
N MET A 13 28.32 47.17 22.00
CA MET A 13 27.95 48.56 21.68
C MET A 13 26.63 48.91 22.35
N ASP A 14 26.74 49.84 23.30
CA ASP A 14 25.69 50.70 23.84
C ASP A 14 25.15 51.65 22.76
N PHE A 15 23.85 51.96 22.82
CA PHE A 15 23.37 53.32 22.56
C PHE A 15 22.11 53.61 23.39
N SER A 16 22.20 54.62 24.26
CA SER A 16 21.12 55.11 25.11
C SER A 16 20.57 56.45 24.63
N LEU A 17 19.23 56.52 24.58
CA LEU A 17 18.31 57.57 25.06
C LEU A 17 18.39 59.04 24.59
N SER A 18 17.27 59.54 24.06
CA SER A 18 16.49 60.64 24.69
C SER A 18 15.10 60.78 24.03
N ARG A 19 14.00 60.58 24.80
CA ARG A 19 13.08 61.55 25.47
C ARG A 19 11.86 61.95 24.62
N PHE A 20 10.64 61.67 25.11
CA PHE A 20 9.73 62.67 25.69
C PHE A 20 8.46 62.04 26.31
N SER A 21 8.20 62.48 27.55
CA SER A 21 6.94 62.65 28.32
C SER A 21 5.77 61.64 28.22
N SER A 22 5.57 60.94 29.34
CA SER A 22 4.33 60.84 30.16
C SER A 22 2.96 60.82 29.47
N PHE A 23 2.23 59.72 29.63
CA PHE A 23 0.86 59.71 30.18
C PHE A 23 0.57 58.31 30.76
N GLU A 24 0.24 58.25 32.04
CA GLU A 24 -0.25 57.04 32.70
C GLU A 24 -1.66 56.71 32.23
N PHE A 25 -1.90 55.47 31.80
CA PHE A 25 -3.20 54.83 31.91
C PHE A 25 -2.99 53.37 32.32
N LYS A 26 -3.34 53.05 33.57
CA LYS A 26 -3.48 51.68 34.06
C LYS A 26 -4.69 51.04 33.39
N VAL A 27 -4.46 50.09 32.49
CA VAL A 27 -5.48 49.14 32.05
C VAL A 27 -4.94 47.73 32.29
N ARG A 28 -5.61 46.99 33.19
CA ARG A 28 -5.36 45.55 33.42
C ARG A 28 -5.66 44.81 32.11
N ALA A 29 -4.63 44.19 31.51
CA ALA A 29 -4.81 43.23 30.44
C ALA A 29 -5.37 41.90 31.01
N PRO A 30 -6.34 41.24 30.35
CA PRO A 30 -6.76 39.92 30.77
C PRO A 30 -5.68 38.91 30.38
N LEU A 31 -5.44 37.95 31.27
CA LEU A 31 -4.65 36.75 30.98
C LEU A 31 -5.26 36.03 29.77
N ARG A 32 -4.65 36.19 28.60
CA ARG A 32 -4.94 35.35 27.43
C ARG A 32 -4.46 33.94 27.77
N MET A 33 -5.38 33.07 28.22
CA MET A 33 -5.18 31.63 28.13
C MET A 33 -4.86 31.33 26.67
N ARG A 34 -3.61 30.94 26.38
CA ARG A 34 -3.30 30.18 25.17
C ARG A 34 -4.03 28.84 25.34
N GLN A 35 -5.26 28.76 24.83
CA GLN A 35 -5.86 27.50 24.49
C GLN A 35 -4.92 26.85 23.48
N ARG A 36 -4.11 25.90 23.95
CA ARG A 36 -3.58 24.86 23.07
C ARG A 36 -4.82 24.16 22.56
N TYR A 37 -5.21 24.46 21.32
CA TYR A 37 -5.98 23.51 20.54
C TYR A 37 -5.08 22.26 20.42
N SER A 38 -5.21 21.34 21.38
CA SER A 38 -4.95 19.94 21.10
C SER A 38 -5.97 19.60 20.03
N LEU A 39 -5.54 19.62 18.78
CA LEU A 39 -6.23 18.87 17.75
C LEU A 39 -6.22 17.43 18.26
N GLU A 40 -7.33 16.99 18.86
CA GLU A 40 -7.67 15.57 18.90
C GLU A 40 -7.81 15.14 17.45
N VAL A 41 -6.67 14.85 16.82
CA VAL A 41 -6.63 13.96 15.67
C VAL A 41 -7.15 12.66 16.24
N SER A 42 -8.40 12.31 15.96
CA SER A 42 -8.88 10.94 16.20
C SER A 42 -7.79 10.03 15.65
N ALA A 43 -7.19 9.19 16.49
CA ALA A 43 -6.05 8.39 16.10
C ALA A 43 -6.45 7.53 14.90
N PHE A 44 -6.05 7.96 13.70
CA PHE A 44 -6.27 7.21 12.48
C PHE A 44 -5.63 5.84 12.67
N SER A 45 -6.35 4.76 12.34
CA SER A 45 -5.80 3.41 12.37
C SER A 45 -6.33 2.63 11.17
N TYR A 46 -5.43 1.93 10.49
CA TYR A 46 -5.82 1.02 9.42
C TYR A 46 -6.58 -0.22 9.91
N GLN A 47 -6.62 -0.49 11.21
CA GLN A 47 -7.40 -1.60 11.75
C GLN A 47 -8.90 -1.48 11.42
N LYS A 48 -9.44 -0.26 11.32
CA LYS A 48 -10.84 -0.04 10.91
C LYS A 48 -11.13 -0.50 9.47
N PHE A 49 -10.13 -0.51 8.59
CA PHE A 49 -10.24 -1.00 7.22
C PHE A 49 -10.33 -2.52 7.22
N VAL A 50 -9.46 -3.17 8.01
CA VAL A 50 -9.46 -4.63 8.18
C VAL A 50 -10.78 -5.11 8.77
N ASN A 51 -11.27 -4.48 9.85
CA ASN A 51 -12.52 -4.86 10.50
C ASN A 51 -13.71 -4.76 9.54
N PHE A 52 -13.82 -3.64 8.80
CA PHE A 52 -14.85 -3.48 7.77
C PHE A 52 -14.79 -4.60 6.72
N ALA A 53 -13.60 -4.90 6.20
CA ALA A 53 -13.44 -5.93 5.17
C ALA A 53 -13.84 -7.32 5.68
N LEU A 54 -13.47 -7.68 6.91
CA LEU A 54 -13.85 -8.95 7.51
C LEU A 54 -15.37 -9.03 7.73
N GLU A 55 -16.00 -7.98 8.26
CA GLU A 55 -17.45 -7.92 8.47
C GLU A 55 -18.23 -8.04 7.15
N GLU A 56 -17.85 -7.28 6.12
CA GLU A 56 -18.50 -7.35 4.80
C GLU A 56 -18.33 -8.72 4.15
N THR A 57 -17.16 -9.36 4.32
CA THR A 57 -16.93 -10.72 3.78
C THR A 57 -17.78 -11.74 4.50
N GLN A 58 -17.89 -11.67 5.83
CA GLN A 58 -18.70 -12.58 6.65
C GLN A 58 -20.19 -12.50 6.32
N ARG A 59 -20.68 -11.37 5.80
CA ARG A 59 -22.06 -11.24 5.32
C ARG A 59 -22.33 -12.01 4.03
N ARG A 60 -21.29 -12.31 3.23
CA ARG A 60 -21.42 -12.97 1.91
C ARG A 60 -20.93 -14.42 1.92
N THR A 61 -19.95 -14.74 2.76
CA THR A 61 -19.37 -16.09 2.84
C THR A 61 -18.83 -16.40 4.24
N HIS A 62 -18.68 -17.67 4.57
CA HIS A 62 -18.08 -18.10 5.82
C HIS A 62 -16.54 -18.00 5.75
N LEU A 63 -15.95 -17.16 6.61
CA LEU A 63 -14.50 -17.06 6.80
C LEU A 63 -14.03 -18.08 7.85
N ILE A 64 -13.03 -18.86 7.48
CA ILE A 64 -12.35 -19.84 8.33
C ILE A 64 -10.92 -19.36 8.57
N PRO A 65 -10.40 -19.37 9.82
CA PRO A 65 -8.99 -19.04 10.06
C PRO A 65 -8.06 -19.91 9.21
N SER A 66 -7.09 -19.28 8.53
CA SER A 66 -6.07 -20.01 7.79
C SER A 66 -5.10 -20.73 8.74
N PRO A 67 -4.52 -21.88 8.37
CA PRO A 67 -3.42 -22.48 9.14
C PRO A 67 -2.24 -21.53 9.38
N LEU A 68 -2.07 -20.51 8.53
CA LEU A 68 -1.06 -19.47 8.72
C LEU A 68 -1.27 -18.67 10.01
N GLN A 69 -2.50 -18.57 10.52
CA GLN A 69 -2.82 -17.78 11.71
C GLN A 69 -2.11 -18.29 12.97
N GLU A 70 -1.80 -19.58 13.04
CA GLU A 70 -1.06 -20.20 14.14
C GLU A 70 0.41 -19.76 14.17
N GLN A 71 0.99 -19.50 12.99
CA GLN A 71 2.39 -19.11 12.83
C GLN A 71 2.57 -17.59 12.77
N PHE A 72 1.59 -16.89 12.20
CA PHE A 72 1.61 -15.45 11.95
C PHE A 72 0.42 -14.79 12.60
N SER A 73 0.64 -14.16 13.77
CA SER A 73 -0.40 -13.46 14.53
C SER A 73 0.04 -12.06 14.96
N SER A 74 1.08 -11.95 15.77
CA SER A 74 1.64 -10.66 16.17
C SER A 74 3.15 -10.74 16.35
N LEU A 75 3.84 -9.65 16.03
CA LEU A 75 5.27 -9.48 16.24
C LEU A 75 5.53 -8.08 16.80
N THR A 76 6.50 -7.99 17.70
CA THR A 76 7.07 -6.71 18.12
C THR A 76 8.37 -6.50 17.34
N ALA A 77 8.55 -5.31 16.77
CA ALA A 77 9.77 -4.95 16.07
C ALA A 77 10.97 -4.88 17.02
N ILE A 78 12.17 -4.83 16.44
CA ILE A 78 13.46 -4.75 17.16
C ILE A 78 13.56 -3.51 18.06
N ASP A 79 12.83 -2.43 17.72
CA ASP A 79 12.76 -1.21 18.54
C ASP A 79 11.94 -1.37 19.83
N GLY A 80 11.22 -2.49 20.01
CA GLY A 80 10.36 -2.76 21.15
C GLY A 80 9.07 -1.94 21.22
N GLN A 81 8.81 -1.07 20.24
CA GLN A 81 7.70 -0.11 20.25
C GLN A 81 6.74 -0.30 19.07
N THR A 82 7.27 -0.69 17.91
CA THR A 82 6.47 -0.92 16.71
C THR A 82 5.83 -2.31 16.75
N LYS A 83 4.50 -2.36 16.55
CA LYS A 83 3.74 -3.61 16.54
C LYS A 83 3.32 -3.97 15.14
N LEU A 84 3.49 -5.23 14.78
CA LEU A 84 3.00 -5.84 13.54
C LEU A 84 1.89 -6.83 13.93
N GLN A 85 0.72 -6.71 13.31
CA GLN A 85 -0.40 -7.61 13.52
C GLN A 85 -0.80 -8.25 12.19
N MET A 86 -1.06 -9.55 12.23
CA MET A 86 -1.32 -10.39 11.08
C MET A 86 -2.60 -11.17 11.28
N LEU A 87 -3.49 -11.08 10.31
CA LEU A 87 -4.70 -11.89 10.24
C LEU A 87 -4.75 -12.66 8.92
N SER A 88 -5.22 -13.89 8.96
CA SER A 88 -5.35 -14.73 7.77
C SER A 88 -6.56 -15.67 7.83
N PHE A 89 -7.30 -15.72 6.74
CA PHE A 89 -8.53 -16.47 6.59
C PHE A 89 -8.64 -17.10 5.19
N GLN A 90 -9.52 -18.09 5.08
CA GLN A 90 -9.91 -18.74 3.83
C GLN A 90 -11.45 -18.77 3.73
N ALA A 91 -11.96 -18.95 2.51
CA ALA A 91 -13.38 -19.14 2.22
C ALA A 91 -13.52 -19.96 0.92
N PRO A 92 -14.73 -20.46 0.56
CA PRO A 92 -14.90 -21.33 -0.61
C PRO A 92 -14.37 -20.80 -1.95
N LYS A 93 -14.34 -19.47 -2.17
CA LYS A 93 -13.76 -18.84 -3.37
C LYS A 93 -12.44 -18.09 -3.08
N ILE A 94 -11.96 -18.14 -1.83
CA ILE A 94 -10.83 -17.35 -1.33
C ILE A 94 -9.78 -18.30 -0.77
N ARG A 95 -8.69 -18.46 -1.53
CA ARG A 95 -7.51 -19.21 -1.09
C ARG A 95 -6.86 -18.59 0.13
N LEU A 96 -6.75 -17.26 0.12
CA LEU A 96 -6.17 -16.50 1.23
C LEU A 96 -6.65 -15.04 1.25
N LEU A 97 -7.38 -14.67 2.30
CA LEU A 97 -7.55 -13.29 2.74
C LEU A 97 -6.52 -13.04 3.84
N ARG A 98 -5.64 -12.04 3.67
CA ARG A 98 -4.65 -11.71 4.71
C ARG A 98 -4.45 -10.22 4.88
N SER A 99 -4.19 -9.82 6.12
CA SER A 99 -3.81 -8.46 6.47
C SER A 99 -2.52 -8.45 7.28
N LEU A 100 -1.63 -7.53 6.98
CA LEU A 100 -0.56 -7.06 7.87
C LEU A 100 -0.83 -5.58 8.19
N THR A 101 -1.04 -5.28 9.46
CA THR A 101 -1.07 -3.91 9.98
C THR A 101 0.20 -3.65 10.78
N ILE A 102 0.80 -2.46 10.60
CA ILE A 102 1.95 -2.03 11.38
C ILE A 102 1.60 -0.71 12.03
N GLU A 103 1.72 -0.64 13.35
CA GLU A 103 1.58 0.59 14.13
C GLU A 103 2.93 0.89 14.78
N GLY A 104 3.61 1.91 14.26
CA GLY A 104 4.93 2.33 14.71
C GLY A 104 4.92 3.66 15.45
N THR A 105 6.10 4.06 15.88
CA THR A 105 6.34 5.38 16.47
C THR A 105 6.19 6.49 15.44
N GLU A 106 6.04 7.74 15.90
CA GLU A 106 6.00 8.94 15.05
C GLU A 106 4.88 8.94 13.98
N GLY A 107 3.79 8.23 14.26
CA GLY A 107 2.63 8.15 13.37
C GLY A 107 2.85 7.27 12.13
N MET A 108 3.88 6.41 12.11
CA MET A 108 4.02 5.41 11.07
C MET A 108 2.90 4.38 11.15
N GLN A 109 2.14 4.23 10.06
CA GLN A 109 1.15 3.18 9.91
C GLN A 109 1.24 2.50 8.55
N VAL A 110 1.08 1.19 8.54
CA VAL A 110 1.08 0.39 7.31
C VAL A 110 -0.14 -0.52 7.28
N LEU A 111 -0.77 -0.63 6.11
CA LEU A 111 -1.71 -1.69 5.78
C LEU A 111 -1.19 -2.41 4.54
N ASP A 112 -1.02 -3.73 4.63
CA ASP A 112 -0.97 -4.62 3.48
C ASP A 112 -2.14 -5.60 3.60
N PHE A 113 -3.18 -5.40 2.81
CA PHE A 113 -4.38 -6.22 2.78
C PHE A 113 -4.60 -6.75 1.37
N ALA A 114 -4.87 -8.05 1.24
CA ALA A 114 -5.17 -8.65 -0.05
C ALA A 114 -6.07 -9.87 0.09
N VAL A 115 -6.79 -10.14 -1.00
CA VAL A 115 -7.63 -11.32 -1.15
C VAL A 115 -7.20 -12.05 -2.41
N LEU A 116 -6.70 -13.27 -2.22
CA LEU A 116 -6.21 -14.17 -3.26
C LEU A 116 -7.30 -15.21 -3.53
N PRO A 117 -7.86 -15.28 -4.74
CA PRO A 117 -8.91 -16.24 -5.06
C PRO A 117 -8.36 -17.66 -5.17
N GLU A 118 -9.25 -18.65 -5.03
CA GLU A 118 -8.94 -20.02 -5.45
C GLU A 118 -8.74 -20.08 -6.98
N PRO A 119 -7.84 -20.93 -7.51
CA PRO A 119 -7.52 -20.95 -8.94
C PRO A 119 -8.69 -21.27 -9.87
N GLU A 120 -9.75 -21.89 -9.36
CA GLU A 120 -10.98 -22.13 -10.13
C GLU A 120 -11.85 -20.88 -10.30
N PHE A 121 -11.46 -19.75 -9.72
CA PHE A 121 -12.10 -18.46 -9.93
C PHE A 121 -11.06 -17.47 -10.41
N ASP A 122 -11.14 -17.06 -11.68
CA ASP A 122 -10.22 -16.11 -12.32
C ASP A 122 -10.39 -14.65 -11.85
N LEU A 123 -10.86 -14.46 -10.61
CA LEU A 123 -11.09 -13.16 -9.99
C LEU A 123 -9.82 -12.30 -9.96
N PRO A 124 -9.95 -10.97 -10.07
CA PRO A 124 -8.88 -10.05 -9.72
C PRO A 124 -8.41 -10.27 -8.27
N ILE A 125 -7.15 -9.99 -7.99
CA ILE A 125 -6.59 -9.98 -6.64
C ILE A 125 -6.92 -8.61 -6.01
N PHE A 126 -7.74 -8.58 -4.96
CA PHE A 126 -7.93 -7.34 -4.21
C PHE A 126 -6.62 -6.96 -3.53
N CYS A 127 -6.20 -5.70 -3.63
CA CYS A 127 -4.92 -5.24 -3.11
C CYS A 127 -5.04 -3.83 -2.51
N ALA A 128 -4.70 -3.69 -1.23
CA ALA A 128 -4.57 -2.43 -0.53
C ALA A 128 -3.21 -2.37 0.18
N ASN A 129 -2.30 -1.55 -0.36
CA ASN A 129 -0.98 -1.29 0.20
C ASN A 129 -0.87 0.19 0.56
N PHE A 130 -1.05 0.49 1.85
CA PHE A 130 -1.05 1.84 2.37
C PHE A 130 0.14 2.03 3.29
N PHE A 131 0.93 3.06 3.01
CA PHE A 131 2.00 3.51 3.88
C PHE A 131 1.72 4.95 4.29
N THR A 132 1.65 5.18 5.60
CA THR A 132 1.51 6.50 6.20
C THR A 132 2.70 6.75 7.10
N ALA A 133 3.30 7.92 6.96
CA ALA A 133 4.25 8.49 7.90
C ALA A 133 3.84 9.95 8.21
N ALA A 134 4.55 10.60 9.13
CA ALA A 134 4.21 11.88 9.75
C ALA A 134 3.55 12.93 8.84
N ASN A 135 3.95 13.08 7.58
CA ASN A 135 3.37 14.04 6.64
C ASN A 135 3.09 13.48 5.23
N MET A 136 3.21 12.17 5.02
CA MET A 136 3.14 11.57 3.68
C MET A 136 2.40 10.25 3.70
N ASN A 137 1.50 10.09 2.74
CA ASN A 137 0.81 8.85 2.45
C ASN A 137 1.23 8.38 1.06
N ILE A 138 1.54 7.09 0.94
CA ILE A 138 1.82 6.41 -0.33
C ILE A 138 0.86 5.25 -0.41
N ILE A 139 -0.07 5.33 -1.35
CA ILE A 139 -1.25 4.48 -1.39
C ILE A 139 -1.32 3.78 -2.74
N VAL A 140 -1.47 2.47 -2.70
CA VAL A 140 -1.94 1.64 -3.82
C VAL A 140 -3.22 0.93 -3.37
N LEU A 141 -4.34 1.21 -4.03
CA LEU A 141 -5.60 0.47 -3.88
C LEU A 141 -6.05 0.00 -5.26
N ASP A 142 -6.28 -1.29 -5.42
CA ASP A 142 -6.63 -1.86 -6.72
C ASP A 142 -7.35 -3.21 -6.60
N LEU A 143 -8.01 -3.59 -7.69
CA LEU A 143 -8.37 -4.96 -8.00
C LEU A 143 -7.36 -5.41 -9.06
N ASN A 144 -6.18 -5.87 -8.64
CA ASN A 144 -5.11 -6.24 -9.57
C ASN A 144 -5.59 -7.37 -10.50
N PRO A 145 -5.48 -7.22 -11.82
CA PRO A 145 -5.99 -8.21 -12.74
C PRO A 145 -5.15 -9.50 -12.66
N LEU A 146 -5.81 -10.66 -12.72
CA LEU A 146 -5.10 -11.94 -12.80
C LEU A 146 -4.33 -12.03 -14.14
N TYR A 147 -4.95 -11.56 -15.22
CA TYR A 147 -4.35 -11.46 -16.55
C TYR A 147 -4.13 -10.00 -16.95
N ASP A 148 -2.98 -9.68 -17.52
CA ASP A 148 -2.61 -8.32 -17.91
C ASP A 148 -3.72 -7.60 -18.70
N ALA A 149 -4.34 -6.60 -18.07
CA ALA A 149 -5.47 -5.85 -18.60
C ALA A 149 -5.12 -4.94 -19.78
N ILE A 150 -3.83 -4.74 -20.08
CA ILE A 150 -3.38 -4.01 -21.28
C ILE A 150 -3.52 -4.91 -22.51
N ASN A 151 -3.18 -6.19 -22.38
CA ASN A 151 -3.08 -7.12 -23.51
C ASN A 151 -4.24 -8.14 -23.58
N HIS A 152 -5.02 -8.31 -22.51
CA HIS A 152 -6.15 -9.25 -22.45
C HIS A 152 -7.48 -8.49 -22.42
N ALA A 153 -7.94 -8.07 -23.61
CA ALA A 153 -9.15 -7.25 -23.76
C ALA A 153 -10.40 -7.91 -23.18
N ASP A 154 -10.58 -9.23 -23.38
CA ASP A 154 -11.74 -9.96 -22.87
C ASP A 154 -11.78 -10.00 -21.34
N TYR A 155 -10.63 -10.25 -20.69
CA TYR A 155 -10.51 -10.21 -19.24
C TYR A 155 -10.74 -8.79 -18.70
N LYS A 156 -10.16 -7.78 -19.38
CA LYS A 156 -10.37 -6.37 -19.04
C LYS A 156 -11.86 -6.03 -19.09
N GLN A 157 -12.55 -6.40 -20.17
CA GLN A 157 -13.97 -6.12 -20.35
C GLN A 157 -14.82 -6.84 -19.30
N LYS A 158 -14.54 -8.12 -19.03
CA LYS A 158 -15.23 -8.95 -18.03
C LYS A 158 -15.24 -8.31 -16.65
N TYR A 159 -14.09 -7.80 -16.20
CA TYR A 159 -13.91 -7.36 -14.81
C TYR A 159 -13.92 -5.85 -14.58
N TYR A 160 -13.57 -5.05 -15.58
CA TYR A 160 -13.38 -3.60 -15.40
C TYR A 160 -14.30 -2.74 -16.24
N GLY A 161 -14.97 -3.29 -17.25
CA GLY A 161 -15.89 -2.51 -18.12
C GLY A 161 -16.97 -1.78 -17.33
N GLY A 162 -17.49 -2.40 -16.26
CA GLY A 162 -18.48 -1.79 -15.35
C GLY A 162 -17.90 -0.94 -14.22
N LEU A 163 -16.58 -0.90 -14.04
CA LEU A 163 -15.94 -0.27 -12.87
C LEU A 163 -15.31 1.10 -13.15
N MET A 164 -15.33 1.58 -14.40
CA MET A 164 -14.81 2.91 -14.71
C MET A 164 -15.51 4.07 -13.96
N PRO A 165 -16.85 4.03 -13.71
CA PRO A 165 -17.49 5.03 -12.85
C PRO A 165 -16.92 5.07 -11.42
N LEU A 166 -16.52 3.91 -10.88
CA LEU A 166 -15.88 3.82 -9.56
C LEU A 166 -14.50 4.50 -9.58
N ALA A 167 -13.70 4.26 -10.63
CA ALA A 167 -12.41 4.94 -10.80
C ALA A 167 -12.56 6.47 -10.94
N ALA A 168 -13.55 6.91 -11.73
CA ALA A 168 -13.84 8.33 -11.95
C ALA A 168 -14.17 9.05 -10.63
N LYS A 169 -14.96 8.40 -9.74
CA LYS A 169 -15.32 8.93 -8.41
C LYS A 169 -14.10 9.33 -7.56
N TYR A 170 -12.99 8.61 -7.69
CA TYR A 170 -11.81 8.79 -6.83
C TYR A 170 -10.61 9.45 -7.50
N THR A 171 -10.63 9.67 -8.83
CA THR A 171 -9.48 10.21 -9.57
C THR A 171 -9.12 11.64 -9.18
N GLU A 172 -10.11 12.52 -8.98
CA GLU A 172 -9.87 13.90 -8.52
C GLU A 172 -9.47 13.97 -7.02
N PRO A 173 -10.22 13.35 -6.08
CA PRO A 173 -9.90 13.46 -4.67
C PRO A 173 -8.63 12.69 -4.26
N LEU A 174 -8.20 11.67 -5.02
CA LEU A 174 -6.96 10.91 -4.83
C LEU A 174 -6.11 10.96 -6.12
N PRO A 175 -5.42 12.09 -6.37
CA PRO A 175 -4.73 12.33 -7.64
C PRO A 175 -3.55 11.38 -7.84
N TRP A 176 -3.19 11.17 -9.12
CA TRP A 176 -2.09 10.30 -9.51
C TRP A 176 -0.78 10.63 -8.78
N GLY A 177 -0.13 9.61 -8.20
CA GLY A 177 1.05 9.76 -7.34
C GLY A 177 2.37 10.10 -8.04
N GLY A 178 2.33 10.47 -9.33
CA GLY A 178 3.49 10.69 -10.19
C GLY A 178 4.16 9.40 -10.64
N LYS A 179 5.42 9.48 -11.08
CA LYS A 179 6.14 8.31 -11.65
C LYS A 179 6.15 7.08 -10.73
N ILE A 180 5.93 5.91 -11.34
CA ILE A 180 5.92 4.59 -10.72
C ILE A 180 6.85 3.63 -11.47
N THR A 181 7.29 2.55 -10.82
CA THR A 181 8.07 1.48 -11.46
C THR A 181 7.32 0.96 -12.68
N ALA A 182 7.93 1.04 -13.88
CA ALA A 182 7.20 0.78 -15.11
C ALA A 182 6.66 -0.66 -15.20
N GLU A 183 7.43 -1.63 -14.72
CA GLU A 183 7.05 -3.04 -14.70
C GLU A 183 5.85 -3.33 -13.79
N SER A 184 5.57 -2.47 -12.79
CA SER A 184 4.38 -2.60 -11.93
C SER A 184 3.08 -2.42 -12.71
N MET A 185 3.10 -1.73 -13.85
CA MET A 185 1.91 -1.51 -14.68
C MET A 185 1.31 -2.80 -15.22
N ARG A 186 2.12 -3.85 -15.40
CA ARG A 186 1.66 -5.18 -15.83
C ARG A 186 0.69 -5.84 -14.84
N PHE A 187 0.62 -5.33 -13.63
CA PHE A 187 -0.18 -5.88 -12.53
C PHE A 187 -1.25 -4.89 -12.02
N PHE A 188 -1.38 -3.72 -12.64
CA PHE A 188 -2.40 -2.75 -12.26
C PHE A 188 -3.56 -2.75 -13.23
N SER A 189 -4.75 -2.56 -12.68
CA SER A 189 -5.96 -2.42 -13.47
C SER A 189 -6.18 -0.98 -13.96
N PRO A 190 -7.09 -0.77 -14.94
CA PRO A 190 -7.51 0.58 -15.33
C PRO A 190 -8.15 1.41 -14.20
N ILE A 191 -8.55 0.78 -13.09
CA ILE A 191 -9.18 1.44 -11.95
C ILE A 191 -8.23 1.68 -10.78
N VAL A 192 -6.94 1.36 -10.90
CA VAL A 192 -5.97 1.53 -9.81
C VAL A 192 -5.96 2.94 -9.24
N ILE A 193 -5.89 3.04 -7.92
CA ILE A 193 -5.57 4.27 -7.20
C ILE A 193 -4.11 4.15 -6.75
N TRP A 194 -3.23 4.80 -7.50
CA TRP A 194 -1.86 5.11 -7.08
C TRP A 194 -1.81 6.60 -6.75
N THR A 195 -1.68 6.94 -5.48
CA THR A 195 -1.71 8.33 -5.01
C THR A 195 -0.66 8.57 -3.95
N LYS A 196 -0.18 9.82 -3.89
CA LYS A 196 0.55 10.35 -2.74
C LYS A 196 -0.12 11.61 -2.25
N PHE A 197 -0.26 11.78 -0.93
CA PHE A 197 -0.85 12.98 -0.36
C PHE A 197 -0.37 13.26 1.06
N THR A 198 -0.45 14.51 1.46
CA THR A 198 -0.16 14.94 2.83
C THR A 198 -1.29 14.53 3.78
N SER A 199 -0.92 14.04 4.97
CA SER A 199 -1.88 13.56 5.96
C SER A 199 -2.86 14.66 6.39
N SER A 200 -4.15 14.35 6.31
CA SER A 200 -5.25 15.17 6.84
C SER A 200 -6.46 14.28 7.06
N GLN A 201 -7.30 14.59 8.05
CA GLN A 201 -8.51 13.81 8.34
C GLN A 201 -9.37 13.61 7.08
N PHE A 202 -9.60 14.70 6.34
CA PHE A 202 -10.34 14.67 5.07
C PHE A 202 -9.78 13.66 4.05
N LYS A 203 -8.46 13.64 3.82
CA LYS A 203 -7.85 12.66 2.89
C LYS A 203 -7.94 11.22 3.42
N HIS A 204 -7.82 11.02 4.73
CA HIS A 204 -7.98 9.70 5.34
C HIS A 204 -9.43 9.19 5.25
N ASP A 205 -10.43 10.07 5.35
CA ASP A 205 -11.83 9.72 5.19
C ASP A 205 -12.19 9.38 3.73
N ILE A 206 -11.61 10.11 2.77
CA ILE A 206 -11.69 9.77 1.34
C ILE A 206 -11.05 8.40 1.08
N LEU A 207 -9.85 8.15 1.61
CA LEU A 207 -9.16 6.87 1.43
C LEU A 207 -9.98 5.71 2.02
N TYR A 208 -10.60 5.91 3.18
CA TYR A 208 -11.47 4.92 3.78
C TYR A 208 -12.71 4.64 2.92
N SER A 209 -13.34 5.69 2.39
CA SER A 209 -14.47 5.56 1.45
C SER A 209 -14.08 4.81 0.18
N ALA A 210 -12.91 5.13 -0.39
CA ALA A 210 -12.37 4.44 -1.57
C ALA A 210 -12.14 2.95 -1.29
N PHE A 211 -11.51 2.62 -0.16
CA PHE A 211 -11.32 1.23 0.25
C PHE A 211 -12.64 0.48 0.37
N MET A 212 -13.64 1.07 1.04
CA MET A 212 -14.94 0.44 1.21
C MET A 212 -15.63 0.14 -0.12
N ASP A 213 -15.64 1.11 -1.04
CA ASP A 213 -16.28 0.94 -2.35
C ASP A 213 -15.55 -0.07 -3.23
N TYR A 214 -14.21 -0.02 -3.28
CA TYR A 214 -13.40 -0.99 -4.04
C TYR A 214 -13.58 -2.40 -3.47
N TYR A 215 -13.62 -2.54 -2.16
CA TYR A 215 -13.79 -3.85 -1.53
C TYR A 215 -15.18 -4.42 -1.79
N LYS A 216 -16.23 -3.58 -1.70
CA LYS A 216 -17.59 -3.98 -2.06
C LYS A 216 -17.71 -4.38 -3.52
N ALA A 217 -17.09 -3.64 -4.43
CA ALA A 217 -17.03 -4.01 -5.85
C ALA A 217 -16.34 -5.37 -6.06
N TRP A 218 -15.23 -5.63 -5.37
CA TRP A 218 -14.56 -6.94 -5.43
C TRP A 218 -15.45 -8.07 -4.89
N LEU A 219 -16.17 -7.85 -3.80
CA LEU A 219 -17.12 -8.82 -3.24
C LEU A 219 -18.28 -9.09 -4.21
N GLU A 220 -18.78 -8.08 -4.93
CA GLU A 220 -19.80 -8.26 -5.97
C GLU A 220 -19.29 -9.09 -7.16
N LEU A 221 -18.02 -8.90 -7.55
CA LEU A 221 -17.38 -9.77 -8.54
C LEU A 221 -17.27 -11.21 -8.02
N MET A 222 -16.89 -11.38 -6.74
CA MET A 222 -16.78 -12.70 -6.11
C MET A 222 -18.12 -13.44 -6.10
N ASP A 223 -19.23 -12.76 -5.82
CA ASP A 223 -20.57 -13.36 -5.84
C ASP A 223 -20.91 -13.88 -7.25
N GLN A 224 -20.59 -13.09 -8.28
CA GLN A 224 -20.87 -13.39 -9.69
C GLN A 224 -19.88 -14.38 -10.31
N ALA A 225 -18.72 -14.61 -9.69
CA ALA A 225 -17.67 -15.47 -10.24
C ALA A 225 -18.17 -16.91 -10.42
N ALA A 226 -18.18 -17.35 -11.68
CA ALA A 226 -18.39 -18.74 -12.05
C ALA A 226 -17.12 -19.54 -11.77
N LYS A 227 -17.31 -20.80 -11.34
CA LYS A 227 -16.20 -21.74 -11.17
C LYS A 227 -15.77 -22.25 -12.55
N ASP A 228 -14.50 -22.12 -12.88
CA ASP A 228 -13.89 -22.78 -14.03
C ASP A 228 -13.87 -24.30 -13.81
N THR A 229 -14.28 -25.04 -14.83
CA THR A 229 -14.29 -26.52 -14.83
C THR A 229 -13.31 -27.13 -15.82
N ASP A 230 -12.65 -26.30 -16.64
CA ASP A 230 -11.58 -26.73 -17.53
C ASP A 230 -10.24 -26.71 -16.78
N ASP A 231 -9.65 -27.89 -16.59
CA ASP A 231 -8.36 -28.07 -15.93
C ASP A 231 -7.26 -27.20 -16.57
N SER A 232 -7.30 -27.00 -17.89
CA SER A 232 -6.31 -26.18 -18.60
C SER A 232 -6.41 -24.71 -18.18
N GLN A 233 -7.64 -24.19 -18.08
CA GLN A 233 -7.89 -22.83 -17.62
C GLN A 233 -7.51 -22.65 -16.15
N ILE A 234 -7.83 -23.62 -15.29
CA ILE A 234 -7.45 -23.61 -13.87
C ILE A 234 -5.92 -23.57 -13.72
N ILE A 235 -5.18 -24.35 -14.52
CA ILE A 235 -3.71 -24.31 -14.55
C ILE A 235 -3.21 -22.94 -14.98
N CYS A 236 -3.83 -22.31 -15.99
CA CYS A 236 -3.48 -20.96 -16.40
C CYS A 236 -3.75 -19.92 -15.31
N ASN A 237 -4.89 -20.00 -14.61
CA ASN A 237 -5.25 -19.11 -13.49
C ASN A 237 -4.22 -19.24 -12.36
N LEU A 238 -3.85 -20.48 -12.02
CA LEU A 238 -2.85 -20.79 -11.01
C LEU A 238 -1.46 -20.25 -11.39
N GLU A 239 -1.04 -20.41 -12.65
CA GLU A 239 0.24 -19.87 -13.13
C GLU A 239 0.26 -18.33 -13.08
N ALA A 240 -0.83 -17.68 -13.49
CA ALA A 240 -0.97 -16.23 -13.46
C ALA A 240 -0.87 -15.69 -12.01
N GLN A 241 -1.55 -16.36 -11.06
CA GLN A 241 -1.46 -16.00 -9.65
C GLN A 241 -0.03 -16.22 -9.12
N HIS A 242 0.61 -17.34 -9.47
CA HIS A 242 1.98 -17.63 -9.08
C HIS A 242 2.99 -16.59 -9.62
N LYS A 243 2.83 -16.15 -10.88
CA LYS A 243 3.62 -15.07 -11.49
C LYS A 243 3.48 -13.76 -10.70
N TYR A 244 2.26 -13.38 -10.33
CA TYR A 244 2.00 -12.20 -9.50
C TYR A 244 2.69 -12.29 -8.13
N LEU A 245 2.53 -13.42 -7.42
CA LEU A 245 3.14 -13.63 -6.11
C LEU A 245 4.67 -13.60 -6.20
N THR A 246 5.23 -14.20 -7.25
CA THR A 246 6.68 -14.22 -7.51
C THR A 246 7.23 -12.81 -7.74
N TRP A 247 6.52 -11.99 -8.53
CA TRP A 247 6.89 -10.59 -8.73
C TRP A 247 6.90 -9.81 -7.41
N ARG A 248 5.80 -9.88 -6.65
CA ARG A 248 5.64 -9.14 -5.40
C ARG A 248 6.66 -9.60 -4.35
N ALA A 249 6.83 -10.91 -4.15
CA ALA A 249 7.77 -11.48 -3.20
C ALA A 249 9.25 -11.11 -3.47
N GLU A 250 9.57 -10.69 -4.68
CA GLU A 250 10.92 -10.24 -5.04
C GLU A 250 11.06 -8.71 -5.05
N LYS A 251 10.09 -7.98 -5.62
CA LYS A 251 10.24 -6.56 -5.98
C LYS A 251 9.39 -5.59 -5.18
N ASP A 252 8.53 -6.06 -4.28
CA ASP A 252 7.64 -5.21 -3.49
C ASP A 252 8.43 -4.15 -2.66
N PRO A 253 7.97 -2.90 -2.64
CA PRO A 253 8.69 -1.83 -1.95
C PRO A 253 8.76 -1.95 -0.44
N GLY A 254 7.80 -2.63 0.19
CA GLY A 254 7.67 -2.75 1.64
C GLY A 254 8.76 -3.61 2.28
N HIS A 255 9.45 -4.47 1.52
CA HIS A 255 10.46 -5.39 2.05
C HIS A 255 11.58 -4.68 2.83
N LYS A 256 11.99 -3.49 2.38
CA LYS A 256 13.04 -2.72 3.07
C LYS A 256 12.60 -2.27 4.47
N ILE A 257 11.33 -1.92 4.62
CA ILE A 257 10.75 -1.52 5.91
C ILE A 257 10.70 -2.73 6.83
N LEU A 258 10.20 -3.87 6.35
CA LEU A 258 10.14 -5.11 7.13
C LEU A 258 11.53 -5.54 7.61
N LYS A 259 12.54 -5.55 6.73
CA LYS A 259 13.92 -5.88 7.10
C LYS A 259 14.47 -4.99 8.21
N LYS A 260 14.15 -3.68 8.18
CA LYS A 260 14.54 -2.74 9.24
C LYS A 260 13.83 -3.03 10.56
N LEU A 261 12.55 -3.42 10.51
CA LEU A 261 11.72 -3.64 11.70
C LEU A 261 11.99 -4.97 12.39
N ILE A 262 12.13 -6.06 11.63
CA ILE A 262 12.16 -7.44 12.17
C ILE A 262 13.40 -8.24 11.74
N GLY A 263 14.35 -7.63 11.02
CA GLY A 263 15.57 -8.28 10.54
C GLY A 263 15.36 -9.08 9.26
N GLU A 264 16.48 -9.45 8.61
CA GLU A 264 16.49 -10.06 7.27
C GLU A 264 15.75 -11.41 7.22
N THR A 265 16.06 -12.32 8.13
CA THR A 265 15.52 -13.69 8.13
C THR A 265 13.99 -13.70 8.34
N LEU A 266 13.50 -13.00 9.37
CA LEU A 266 12.07 -12.93 9.65
C LEU A 266 11.31 -12.14 8.58
N ALA A 267 11.89 -11.06 8.03
CA ALA A 267 11.28 -10.33 6.92
C ALA A 267 11.13 -11.22 5.68
N LYS A 268 12.16 -12.02 5.35
CA LYS A 268 12.10 -12.96 4.21
C LYS A 268 11.02 -14.02 4.42
N ASP A 269 10.93 -14.58 5.61
CA ASP A 269 9.90 -15.57 5.95
C ASP A 269 8.49 -14.96 5.90
N LEU A 270 8.27 -13.81 6.57
CA LEU A 270 6.99 -13.09 6.53
C LEU A 270 6.55 -12.76 5.10
N VAL A 271 7.47 -12.32 4.24
CA VAL A 271 7.18 -12.00 2.84
C VAL A 271 6.75 -13.24 2.06
N ARG A 272 7.50 -14.34 2.15
CA ARG A 272 7.29 -15.50 1.28
C ARG A 272 6.25 -16.49 1.82
N SER A 273 6.21 -16.65 3.14
CA SER A 273 5.37 -17.64 3.82
C SER A 273 4.00 -17.08 4.20
N PHE A 274 3.87 -15.75 4.39
CA PHE A 274 2.62 -15.09 4.76
C PHE A 274 2.08 -14.12 3.69
N LEU A 275 2.77 -13.00 3.42
CA LEU A 275 2.25 -11.94 2.54
C LEU A 275 1.97 -12.41 1.11
N PHE A 276 2.90 -13.23 0.58
CA PHE A 276 2.83 -13.82 -0.75
C PHE A 276 2.83 -15.35 -0.68
N ASN A 277 2.14 -15.89 0.34
CA ASN A 277 1.92 -17.32 0.47
C ASN A 277 1.34 -17.90 -0.83
N GLY A 278 1.99 -18.95 -1.32
CA GLY A 278 1.75 -19.54 -2.64
C GLY A 278 2.97 -19.46 -3.56
N VAL A 279 3.90 -18.53 -3.33
CA VAL A 279 5.11 -18.36 -4.17
C VAL A 279 6.03 -19.60 -4.21
N ASN A 280 5.96 -20.49 -3.20
CA ASN A 280 6.75 -21.72 -3.17
C ASN A 280 5.91 -22.98 -3.47
N THR A 281 4.58 -22.86 -3.54
CA THR A 281 3.66 -24.02 -3.55
C THR A 281 2.74 -24.06 -4.77
N LEU A 282 2.39 -22.92 -5.34
CA LEU A 282 1.52 -22.86 -6.53
C LEU A 282 2.29 -23.20 -7.81
N GLY A 283 3.60 -22.95 -7.88
CA GLY A 283 4.36 -23.23 -9.11
C GLY A 283 5.84 -23.51 -8.85
N ARG A 284 6.54 -23.87 -9.93
CA ARG A 284 7.98 -24.18 -9.90
C ARG A 284 8.85 -23.17 -10.66
N LYS A 285 8.24 -22.31 -11.49
CA LYS A 285 8.95 -21.26 -12.23
C LYS A 285 9.55 -20.25 -11.25
N THR A 286 10.82 -19.93 -11.45
CA THR A 286 11.55 -18.93 -10.67
C THR A 286 11.19 -17.51 -11.12
N PHE A 287 11.70 -16.51 -10.40
CA PHE A 287 11.55 -15.10 -10.81
C PHE A 287 12.15 -14.84 -12.21
N LEU A 288 13.30 -15.43 -12.53
CA LEU A 288 13.96 -15.24 -13.84
C LEU A 288 13.25 -15.99 -14.98
N ASP A 289 12.50 -17.05 -14.68
CA ASP A 289 11.66 -17.72 -15.69
C ASP A 289 10.51 -16.81 -16.14
N TYR A 290 9.94 -16.00 -15.24
CA TYR A 290 8.87 -15.07 -15.56
C TYR A 290 9.36 -13.70 -16.04
N PHE A 291 10.51 -13.24 -15.54
CA PHE A 291 11.05 -11.90 -15.75
C PHE A 291 12.53 -11.98 -16.17
N PRO A 292 12.83 -12.58 -17.34
CA PRO A 292 14.20 -12.79 -17.80
C PRO A 292 14.97 -11.47 -18.01
N GLU A 293 14.29 -10.34 -18.17
CA GLU A 293 14.92 -9.02 -18.26
C GLU A 293 15.70 -8.61 -17.00
N TYR A 294 15.48 -9.30 -15.86
CA TYR A 294 16.23 -9.10 -14.62
C TYR A 294 17.46 -10.00 -14.48
N HIS A 295 17.78 -10.80 -15.49
CA HIS A 295 18.94 -11.68 -15.45
C HIS A 295 20.26 -10.87 -15.43
N CYS A 296 21.10 -11.11 -14.43
CA CYS A 296 22.50 -10.67 -14.41
C CYS A 296 23.45 -11.84 -14.72
N GLU A 297 24.70 -11.54 -15.07
CA GLU A 297 25.74 -12.57 -15.22
C GLU A 297 25.80 -13.48 -13.98
N GLY A 298 25.96 -14.79 -14.22
CA GLY A 298 25.98 -15.80 -13.15
C GLY A 298 24.61 -16.25 -12.65
N GLY A 299 23.50 -15.90 -13.33
CA GLY A 299 22.14 -16.36 -12.96
C GLY A 299 21.54 -15.64 -11.75
N ILE A 300 22.12 -14.49 -11.37
CA ILE A 300 21.68 -13.69 -10.22
C ILE A 300 20.56 -12.74 -10.66
N ILE A 301 19.57 -12.53 -9.78
CA ILE A 301 18.51 -11.53 -10.00
C ILE A 301 19.09 -10.12 -9.82
N ASN A 302 18.87 -9.25 -10.80
CA ASN A 302 19.28 -7.85 -10.74
C ASN A 302 18.68 -7.16 -9.50
N ALA A 303 19.53 -6.55 -8.67
CA ALA A 303 19.13 -5.89 -7.43
C ALA A 303 18.28 -4.63 -7.64
N LYS A 304 18.27 -4.06 -8.86
CA LYS A 304 17.37 -2.95 -9.19
C LYS A 304 15.92 -3.39 -9.03
N ARG A 305 15.08 -2.47 -8.53
CA ARG A 305 13.62 -2.67 -8.50
C ARG A 305 13.02 -2.69 -9.90
N SER A 306 13.63 -1.94 -10.81
CA SER A 306 13.14 -1.68 -12.15
C SER A 306 14.32 -1.66 -13.10
N ILE A 307 14.21 -2.40 -14.21
CA ILE A 307 15.14 -2.39 -15.32
C ILE A 307 14.84 -1.21 -16.24
N ILE A 308 13.56 -0.92 -16.47
CA ILE A 308 13.10 0.19 -17.32
C ILE A 308 13.28 1.55 -16.61
N GLY A 309 13.08 1.57 -15.29
CA GLY A 309 13.02 2.77 -14.48
C GLY A 309 11.60 3.18 -14.10
N LYS A 310 11.48 4.36 -13.48
CA LYS A 310 10.18 4.94 -13.15
C LYS A 310 9.63 5.70 -14.35
N SER A 311 8.38 5.42 -14.73
CA SER A 311 7.66 6.07 -15.83
C SER A 311 6.26 6.50 -15.38
N TYR A 312 5.44 7.00 -16.31
CA TYR A 312 4.04 7.39 -16.10
C TYR A 312 3.89 8.53 -15.08
N GLU A 313 4.39 9.72 -15.43
CA GLU A 313 4.19 10.93 -14.62
C GLU A 313 2.71 11.29 -14.48
N THR A 314 1.90 10.99 -15.50
CA THR A 314 0.45 11.11 -15.50
C THR A 314 -0.21 9.73 -15.48
N ARG A 315 -1.51 9.68 -15.10
CA ARG A 315 -2.31 8.45 -15.14
C ARG A 315 -2.27 7.87 -16.57
N PRO A 316 -1.86 6.60 -16.76
CA PRO A 316 -1.67 6.03 -18.10
C PRO A 316 -2.93 5.40 -18.69
N TRP A 317 -4.10 5.59 -18.05
CA TRP A 317 -5.41 5.21 -18.59
C TRP A 317 -6.29 6.43 -18.75
N ASP A 318 -7.10 6.44 -19.81
CA ASP A 318 -8.12 7.44 -20.03
C ASP A 318 -9.40 7.17 -19.19
N THR A 319 -10.43 7.99 -19.43
CA THR A 319 -11.73 7.88 -18.71
C THR A 319 -12.53 6.61 -19.05
N GLN A 320 -12.21 5.95 -20.16
CA GLN A 320 -12.82 4.67 -20.56
C GLN A 320 -11.97 3.47 -20.13
N GLY A 321 -10.80 3.72 -19.51
CA GLY A 321 -9.89 2.67 -19.06
C GLY A 321 -8.97 2.15 -20.17
N GLU A 322 -8.87 2.87 -21.29
CA GLU A 322 -7.91 2.55 -22.35
C GLU A 322 -6.50 3.00 -21.97
N PHE A 323 -5.52 2.14 -22.22
CA PHE A 323 -4.13 2.43 -21.91
C PHE A 323 -3.53 3.37 -22.96
N ILE A 324 -3.19 4.60 -22.57
CA ILE A 324 -2.81 5.68 -23.49
C ILE A 324 -1.32 6.05 -23.44
N ALA A 325 -0.53 5.40 -22.59
CA ALA A 325 0.87 5.80 -22.42
C ALA A 325 1.77 5.51 -23.63
N ASN A 326 1.34 4.63 -24.54
CA ASN A 326 2.04 4.39 -25.81
C ASN A 326 1.87 5.55 -26.81
N ASN A 327 0.90 6.44 -26.59
CA ASN A 327 0.59 7.57 -27.47
C ASN A 327 1.28 8.89 -27.04
N LEU A 328 2.15 8.83 -26.02
CA LEU A 328 2.84 9.99 -25.43
C LEU A 328 4.36 10.00 -25.73
N GLN A 329 4.80 9.39 -26.84
CA GLN A 329 6.18 9.50 -27.32
C GLN A 329 6.46 10.86 -27.96
#